data_AF-A0A938LG27-F1
#
_entry.id   AF-A0A938LG27-F1
#
_cell.length_a   1.000
_cell.length_b   1.000
_cell.length_c   1.000
_cell.angle_alpha   90.00
_cell.angle_beta   90.00
_cell.angle_gamma   90.00
#
_symmetry.space_group_name_H-M   'P 1'
#
loop_
_entity.id
_entity.type
_entity.pdbx_description
1 polymer ?
#
loop_
_entity_poly.entity_id
_entity_poly.type
_entity_poly.pdbx_seq_one_letter_code
_entity_poly.pdbx_strand_id
1 'polypeptide(L)' 'MIKAIGWNERAFVERIIEAVRDSLEQPHDPPYRVRETPGGRHVAVTLEPYMTCAEQVLAVYARLRTVEGVVMLL' A
#
# COMPACT_ATOMS: atom_id res chain seq x y z
N MET A 1 -1.00 -3.24 10.16
CA MET A 1 -1.90 -3.02 9.02
C MET A 1 -1.62 -1.64 8.47
N ILE A 2 -1.54 -1.50 7.15
CA ILE A 2 -1.38 -0.24 6.43
C ILE A 2 -2.51 -0.16 5.40
N LYS A 3 -3.09 1.01 5.20
CA LYS A 3 -4.14 1.22 4.21
C LYS A 3 -3.82 2.41 3.32
N ALA A 4 -3.67 2.15 2.04
CA ALA A 4 -3.51 3.16 1.00
C ALA A 4 -4.82 3.34 0.22
N ILE A 5 -5.19 4.58 -0.06
CA ILE A 5 -6.36 4.93 -0.87
C ILE A 5 -5.90 5.80 -2.03
N GLY A 6 -6.33 5.43 -3.23
CA GLY A 6 -6.01 6.13 -4.47
C GLY A 6 -7.10 5.96 -5.51
N TRP A 7 -6.83 6.41 -6.73
CA TRP A 7 -7.75 6.26 -7.86
C TRP A 7 -8.04 4.78 -8.13
N ASN A 8 -9.27 4.48 -8.56
CA ASN A 8 -9.64 3.11 -8.92
C ASN A 8 -9.02 2.70 -10.25
N GLU A 9 -7.75 2.29 -10.18
CA GLU A 9 -6.99 1.76 -11.29
C GLU A 9 -6.21 0.54 -10.84
N ARG A 10 -6.14 -0.48 -11.70
CA ARG A 10 -5.42 -1.73 -11.39
C ARG A 10 -3.93 -1.46 -11.12
N ALA A 11 -3.32 -0.57 -11.88
CA ALA A 11 -1.92 -0.21 -11.73
C ALA A 11 -1.62 0.42 -10.35
N PHE A 12 -2.57 1.11 -9.73
CA PHE A 12 -2.40 1.65 -8.38
C PHE A 12 -2.25 0.54 -7.35
N VAL A 13 -3.09 -0.50 -7.43
CA VAL A 13 -2.99 -1.65 -6.52
C VAL A 13 -1.62 -2.31 -6.63
N GLU A 14 -1.16 -2.56 -7.86
CA GLU A 14 0.15 -3.16 -8.13
C GLU A 14 1.28 -2.28 -7.57
N ARG A 15 1.31 -0.97 -7.86
CA ARG A 15 2.33 -0.04 -7.34
C ARG A 15 2.39 -0.02 -5.80
N ILE A 16 1.26 -0.14 -5.12
CA ILE A 16 1.22 -0.17 -3.65
C ILE A 16 1.84 -1.46 -3.11
N ILE A 17 1.46 -2.61 -3.67
CA ILE A 17 2.00 -3.91 -3.22
C ILE A 17 3.51 -3.98 -3.46
N GLU A 18 3.96 -3.58 -4.65
CA GLU A 18 5.38 -3.51 -5.01
C GLU A 18 6.14 -2.59 -4.06
N ALA A 19 5.62 -1.38 -3.80
CA ALA A 19 6.25 -0.44 -2.89
C ALA A 19 6.46 -0.99 -1.48
N VAL A 20 5.49 -1.72 -0.92
CA VAL A 20 5.63 -2.33 0.41
C VAL A 20 6.61 -3.50 0.40
N ARG A 21 6.49 -4.39 -0.60
CA ARG A 21 7.38 -5.55 -0.74
C ARG A 21 8.84 -5.13 -0.87
N ASP A 22 9.11 -4.16 -1.74
CA ASP A 22 10.47 -3.66 -2.00
C ASP A 22 11.04 -2.93 -0.79
N SER A 23 10.21 -2.18 -0.04
CA SER A 23 10.65 -1.47 1.18
C SER A 23 11.08 -2.40 2.32
N LEU A 24 10.57 -3.63 2.32
CA LEU A 24 10.83 -4.63 3.35
C LEU A 24 11.76 -5.75 2.87
N GLU A 25 12.23 -5.67 1.63
CA GLU A 25 13.06 -6.70 0.97
C GLU A 25 12.43 -8.11 1.08
N GLN A 26 11.10 -8.18 0.98
CA GLN A 26 10.37 -9.44 1.15
C GLN A 26 10.30 -10.22 -0.17
N PRO A 27 10.45 -11.56 -0.13
CA PRO A 27 10.43 -12.39 -1.34
C PRO A 27 9.03 -12.55 -1.95
N HIS A 28 7.99 -12.18 -1.21
CA HIS A 28 6.59 -12.36 -1.59
C HIS A 28 5.77 -11.13 -1.22
N ASP A 29 4.63 -10.98 -1.88
CA ASP A 29 3.67 -9.94 -1.56
C ASP A 29 3.13 -10.13 -0.14
N PRO A 30 3.03 -9.05 0.66
CA PRO A 30 2.33 -9.15 1.92
C PRO A 30 0.85 -9.46 1.66
N PRO A 31 0.16 -10.17 2.57
CA PRO A 31 -1.29 -10.33 2.49
C PRO A 31 -1.97 -8.98 2.32
N TYR A 32 -2.89 -8.88 1.35
CA TYR A 32 -3.60 -7.65 1.07
C TYR A 32 -5.07 -7.90 0.74
N ARG A 33 -5.87 -6.86 0.92
CA ARG A 33 -7.27 -6.80 0.49
C ARG A 33 -7.51 -5.51 -0.27
N VAL A 34 -8.24 -5.64 -1.37
CA VAL A 34 -8.68 -4.51 -2.18
C VAL A 34 -10.17 -4.29 -1.96
N ARG A 35 -10.59 -3.04 -1.81
CA ARG A 35 -11.99 -2.67 -1.73
C ARG A 35 -12.23 -1.37 -2.48
N GLU A 36 -13.14 -1.40 -3.45
CA GLU A 36 -13.62 -0.17 -4.07
C GLU A 36 -14.41 0.68 -3.07
N THR A 37 -14.23 1.99 -3.12
CA THR A 37 -15.02 2.91 -2.29
C THR A 37 -16.43 3.08 -2.87
N PRO A 38 -17.43 3.42 -2.04
CA PRO A 38 -18.75 3.82 -2.53
C PRO A 38 -18.62 4.92 -3.60
N GLY A 39 -19.13 4.66 -4.80
CA GLY A 39 -19.03 5.56 -5.95
C GLY A 39 -17.92 5.23 -6.97
N GLY A 40 -17.13 4.16 -6.75
CA GLY A 40 -16.22 3.59 -7.75
C GLY A 40 -14.99 4.44 -8.14
N ARG A 41 -14.90 5.69 -7.63
CA ARG A 41 -13.83 6.64 -7.95
C ARG A 41 -12.47 6.25 -7.35
N HIS A 42 -12.48 5.63 -6.17
CA HIS A 42 -11.27 5.26 -5.44
C HIS A 42 -11.26 3.78 -5.09
N VAL A 43 -10.06 3.28 -4.86
CA VAL A 43 -9.80 1.95 -4.33
C VAL A 43 -8.99 2.06 -3.04
N ALA A 44 -9.34 1.25 -2.06
CA ALA A 44 -8.60 1.07 -0.82
C ALA A 44 -7.83 -0.24 -0.87
N VAL A 45 -6.52 -0.17 -0.67
CA VAL A 45 -5.62 -1.31 -0.55
C VAL A 45 -5.18 -1.40 0.91
N THR A 46 -5.59 -2.46 1.59
CA THR A 46 -5.16 -2.75 2.96
C THR A 46 -4.10 -3.85 2.92
N LEU A 47 -2.92 -3.60 3.47
CA LEU A 47 -1.81 -4.55 3.54
C LEU A 47 -1.51 -4.93 4.99
N GLU A 48 -1.12 -6.19 5.18
CA GLU A 48 -0.70 -6.76 6.46
C GLU A 48 0.73 -7.33 6.36
N PRO A 49 1.74 -6.48 6.07
CA PRO A 49 3.13 -6.94 6.04
C PRO A 49 3.64 -7.27 7.44
N TYR A 50 4.57 -8.23 7.50
CA TYR A 50 5.33 -8.50 8.71
C TYR A 50 6.45 -7.47 8.86
N MET A 51 6.49 -6.78 9.99
CA MET A 51 7.52 -5.79 10.33
C MET A 51 8.01 -6.05 11.76
N THR A 52 9.32 -5.98 11.97
CA THR A 52 9.97 -6.32 13.26
C THR A 52 10.41 -5.09 14.05
N CYS A 53 10.49 -3.92 13.40
CA CYS A 53 10.93 -2.69 14.05
C CYS A 53 10.21 -1.42 13.53
N ALA A 54 10.33 -0.32 14.27
CA ALA A 54 9.67 0.94 13.95
C ALA A 54 10.26 1.59 12.69
N GLU A 55 11.55 1.36 12.41
CA GLU A 55 12.25 1.87 11.24
C GLU A 55 11.63 1.32 9.95
N GLN A 56 11.23 0.04 9.94
CA GLN A 56 10.52 -0.56 8.81
C GLN A 56 9.16 0.10 8.57
N VAL A 57 8.43 0.41 9.64
CA VAL A 57 7.16 1.14 9.54
C VAL A 57 7.39 2.49 8.89
N LEU A 58 8.37 3.26 9.38
CA LEU A 58 8.70 4.57 8.84
C LEU A 58 9.16 4.50 7.37
N ALA A 59 9.98 3.51 7.02
CA ALA A 59 10.45 3.29 5.66
C ALA A 59 9.28 3.01 4.70
N VAL A 60 8.35 2.14 5.09
CA VAL A 60 7.16 1.83 4.27
C VAL A 60 6.29 3.07 4.09
N TYR A 61 5.97 3.82 5.15
CA TYR A 61 5.16 5.04 4.99
C TYR A 61 5.89 6.11 4.15
N ALA A 62 7.20 6.25 4.31
CA ALA A 62 8.00 7.16 3.48
C ALA A 62 7.93 6.76 2.00
N ARG A 63 8.08 5.47 1.68
CA ARG A 63 7.97 4.95 0.31
C ARG A 63 6.56 5.17 -0.25
N LEU A 64 5.51 4.79 0.49
CA LEU A 64 4.13 4.90 0.04
C LEU A 64 3.72 6.35 -0.27
N ARG A 65 4.24 7.35 0.45
CA ARG A 65 4.00 8.77 0.15
C ARG A 65 4.53 9.22 -1.21
N THR A 66 5.47 8.46 -1.80
CA THR A 66 6.04 8.75 -3.12
C THR A 66 5.33 8.00 -4.26
N VAL A 67 4.41 7.09 -3.94
CA VAL A 67 3.68 6.32 -4.94
C VAL A 67 2.65 7.21 -5.63
N GLU A 68 2.73 7.27 -6.96
CA GLU A 68 1.79 8.02 -7.78
C GLU A 68 0.36 7.54 -7.55
N GLY A 69 -0.57 8.50 -7.41
CA GLY A 69 -1.99 8.23 -7.24
C GLY A 69 -2.42 7.97 -5.79
N VAL A 70 -1.51 7.98 -4.80
CA VAL A 70 -1.87 7.96 -3.38
C VAL A 70 -2.56 9.27 -3.01
N VAL A 71 -3.80 9.16 -2.54
CA VAL A 71 -4.61 10.29 -2.04
C VAL A 71 -4.62 10.30 -0.52
N MET A 72 -4.59 9.13 0.12
CA MET A 72 -4.63 9.01 1.58
C MET A 72 -3.89 7.76 2.05
N LEU A 73 -3.20 7.86 3.18
CA LEU A 73 -2.60 6.75 3.92
C LEU A 73 -3.17 6.71 5.33
N LEU A 74 -3.44 5.49 5.82
CA LEU A 74 -3.96 5.17 7.14
C LEU A 74 -3.11 4.04 7.73
#